data_AF-A0A417CJB8-F1
#
_entry.id   AF-A0A417CJB8-F1
#
_cell.length_a   1.000
_cell.length_b   1.000
_cell.length_c   1.000
_cell.angle_alpha   90.00
_cell.angle_beta   90.00
_cell.angle_gamma   90.00
#
_symmetry.space_group_name_H-M   'P 1'
#
loop_
_entity.id
_entity.type
_entity.pdbx_description
1 polymer ?
#
loop_
_entity_poly.entity_id
_entity_poly.type
_entity_poly.pdbx_seq_one_letter_code
_entity_poly.pdbx_strand_id
1 'polypeptide(L)'
;MKMKKIICSLMISVLCFMTAISGVSAANTYDTNKLLDAADKVKAYYKKNGLTKYSTYEYYGQTYNNLGDYLNDMIAYEALGGEVEDDFDISDFESNLNGNISTVNALAKEIIVAKLLKKDPTNLTINGSSVNLVNELESKIDDKGCFGKKLGSNIDIWGLLALESVSSSKVQLVANHIASDINEDGGFWNFDYYDSTKKNSGCDVTGWGIEALSIAGKKQYSSTIQKAIGYLKEQQNDVGFPDYGSVNPDSQACAIEGLSVYNRDDLLNGLYNKNNSNQIDVLLNYQNTDTGSFWYNNAGEENRYATQDAARAMGTIINGSVIYKAIGYGNPDSTLTRVEVKPAQTPTQTENKNDSQSPKKDQTATAVKTGDNTSVTVFVSLSMISAGLFLVLRKENEKAC
;
A
#
# COMPACT_ATOMS: atom_id res chain seq x y z
N MET A 1 37.07 -43.69 -4.06
CA MET A 1 36.40 -42.99 -5.20
C MET A 1 34.88 -42.81 -5.03
N LYS A 2 34.34 -42.79 -3.79
CA LYS A 2 32.88 -42.67 -3.52
C LYS A 2 32.42 -41.31 -2.98
N MET A 3 33.29 -40.49 -2.39
CA MET A 3 32.92 -39.16 -1.85
C MET A 3 32.68 -38.08 -2.91
N LYS A 4 33.33 -38.14 -4.08
CA LYS A 4 33.15 -37.12 -5.13
C LYS A 4 31.76 -37.16 -5.79
N LYS A 5 31.06 -38.30 -5.76
CA LYS A 5 29.70 -38.43 -6.35
C LYS A 5 28.61 -37.88 -5.44
N ILE A 6 28.80 -37.90 -4.12
CA ILE A 6 27.82 -37.38 -3.15
C ILE A 6 27.79 -35.85 -3.16
N ILE A 7 28.95 -35.20 -3.32
CA ILE A 7 29.06 -33.73 -3.37
C ILE A 7 28.41 -33.15 -4.64
N CYS A 8 28.60 -33.79 -5.81
CA CYS A 8 27.91 -33.36 -7.04
C CYS A 8 26.39 -33.54 -6.96
N SER A 9 25.91 -34.60 -6.32
CA SER A 9 24.46 -34.84 -6.20
C SER A 9 23.78 -33.86 -5.25
N LEU A 10 24.48 -33.42 -4.20
CA LEU A 10 23.98 -32.39 -3.26
C LEU A 10 23.99 -30.99 -3.91
N MET A 11 25.00 -30.67 -4.72
CA MET A 11 25.04 -29.39 -5.44
C MET A 11 23.95 -29.28 -6.51
N ILE A 12 23.61 -30.39 -7.20
CA ILE A 12 22.51 -30.41 -8.17
C ILE A 12 21.14 -30.31 -7.47
N SER A 13 20.95 -30.96 -6.31
CA SER A 13 19.69 -30.83 -5.57
C SER A 13 19.49 -29.43 -4.98
N VAL A 14 20.56 -28.75 -4.54
CA VAL A 14 20.50 -27.34 -4.10
C VAL A 14 20.23 -26.41 -5.28
N LEU A 15 20.81 -26.67 -6.46
CA LEU A 15 20.51 -25.90 -7.67
C LEU A 15 19.06 -26.08 -8.14
N CYS A 16 18.51 -27.29 -8.04
CA CYS A 16 17.11 -27.57 -8.35
C CYS A 16 16.13 -26.99 -7.30
N PHE A 17 16.54 -26.88 -6.03
CA PHE A 17 15.74 -26.18 -5.02
C PHE A 17 15.79 -24.65 -5.20
N MET A 18 16.92 -24.10 -5.63
CA MET A 18 17.02 -22.66 -5.95
C MET A 18 16.20 -22.30 -7.20
N THR A 19 16.14 -23.18 -8.20
CA THR A 19 15.30 -22.94 -9.39
C THR A 19 13.81 -23.22 -9.17
N ALA A 20 13.45 -24.06 -8.17
CA ALA A 20 12.07 -24.29 -7.79
C ALA A 20 11.48 -23.14 -6.95
N ILE A 21 12.30 -22.37 -6.23
CA ILE A 21 11.84 -21.13 -5.54
C ILE A 21 11.67 -19.98 -6.56
N SER A 22 12.44 -19.96 -7.66
CA SER A 22 12.21 -19.04 -8.78
C SER A 22 11.06 -19.46 -9.71
N GLY A 23 10.35 -20.54 -9.37
CA GLY A 23 9.28 -21.15 -10.17
C GLY A 23 7.86 -20.82 -9.71
N VAL A 24 7.67 -19.86 -8.78
CA VAL A 24 6.36 -19.20 -8.67
C VAL A 24 6.21 -18.40 -9.96
N SER A 25 5.29 -18.84 -10.82
CA SER A 25 5.10 -18.26 -12.15
C SER A 25 5.02 -16.73 -12.07
N ALA A 26 5.88 -16.04 -12.81
CA ALA A 26 5.84 -14.60 -13.06
C ALA A 26 4.57 -14.14 -13.83
N ALA A 27 3.50 -14.92 -13.80
CA ALA A 27 2.29 -14.71 -14.59
C ALA A 27 1.29 -13.73 -13.93
N ASN A 28 1.47 -13.38 -12.65
CA ASN A 28 0.49 -12.59 -11.88
C ASN A 28 1.10 -11.40 -11.11
N THR A 29 2.35 -11.00 -11.37
CA THR A 29 2.94 -9.83 -10.71
C THR A 29 2.32 -8.55 -11.30
N TYR A 30 1.84 -7.67 -10.43
CA TYR A 30 1.25 -6.39 -10.81
C TYR A 30 2.24 -5.51 -11.60
N ASP A 31 1.74 -4.83 -12.63
CA ASP A 31 2.53 -3.88 -13.42
C ASP A 31 2.77 -2.59 -12.63
N THR A 32 3.88 -2.55 -11.90
CA THR A 32 4.25 -1.42 -11.04
C THR A 32 4.47 -0.12 -11.81
N ASN A 33 4.73 -0.17 -13.12
CA ASN A 33 4.86 1.05 -13.94
C ASN A 33 3.53 1.82 -14.00
N LYS A 34 2.37 1.14 -14.03
CA LYS A 34 1.06 1.82 -13.98
C LYS A 34 0.88 2.65 -12.71
N LEU A 35 1.29 2.09 -11.57
CA LEU A 35 1.21 2.74 -10.28
C LEU A 35 2.18 3.93 -10.21
N LEU A 36 3.41 3.77 -10.71
CA LEU A 36 4.39 4.85 -10.80
C LEU A 36 3.89 5.99 -11.72
N ASP A 37 3.28 5.67 -12.86
CA ASP A 37 2.68 6.66 -13.76
C ASP A 37 1.52 7.42 -13.11
N ALA A 38 0.64 6.70 -12.38
CA ALA A 38 -0.45 7.32 -11.66
C ALA A 38 0.06 8.26 -10.55
N ALA A 39 1.09 7.83 -9.80
CA ALA A 39 1.72 8.65 -8.76
C ALA A 39 2.40 9.90 -9.34
N ASP A 40 3.09 9.79 -10.48
CA ASP A 40 3.71 10.94 -11.16
C ASP A 40 2.66 11.96 -11.63
N LYS A 41 1.49 11.52 -12.10
CA LYS A 41 0.37 12.40 -12.44
C LYS A 41 -0.17 13.15 -11.23
N VAL A 42 -0.31 12.49 -10.06
CA VAL A 42 -0.76 13.18 -8.83
C VAL A 42 0.29 14.17 -8.33
N LYS A 43 1.58 13.85 -8.38
CA LYS A 43 2.63 14.84 -8.08
C LYS A 43 2.56 16.05 -9.00
N ALA A 44 2.35 15.82 -10.31
CA ALA A 44 2.16 16.92 -11.26
C ALA A 44 0.89 17.74 -10.96
N TYR A 45 -0.20 17.10 -10.52
CA TYR A 45 -1.41 17.77 -10.05
C TYR A 45 -1.11 18.73 -8.89
N TYR A 46 -0.44 18.26 -7.84
CA TYR A 46 -0.04 19.11 -6.71
C TYR A 46 0.90 20.25 -7.14
N LYS A 47 1.91 19.98 -7.96
CA LYS A 47 2.82 21.04 -8.46
C LYS A 47 2.10 22.11 -9.27
N LYS A 48 1.06 21.74 -10.00
CA LYS A 48 0.26 22.67 -10.81
C LYS A 48 -0.69 23.52 -9.96
N ASN A 49 -1.36 22.90 -8.99
CA ASN A 49 -2.46 23.53 -8.25
C ASN A 49 -2.05 24.06 -6.87
N GLY A 50 -0.89 23.66 -6.36
CA GLY A 50 -0.45 23.89 -4.99
C GLY A 50 -1.14 22.97 -3.99
N LEU A 51 -0.75 23.12 -2.73
CA LEU A 51 -1.45 22.52 -1.58
C LEU A 51 -2.71 23.34 -1.26
N THR A 52 -3.68 22.71 -0.59
CA THR A 52 -4.84 23.40 -0.03
C THR A 52 -4.37 24.48 0.95
N LYS A 53 -4.65 25.75 0.67
CA LYS A 53 -4.26 26.84 1.57
C LYS A 53 -5.04 26.78 2.88
N TYR A 54 -4.39 27.14 3.98
CA TYR A 54 -5.08 27.30 5.25
C TYR A 54 -6.10 28.44 5.16
N SER A 55 -7.27 28.21 5.73
CA SER A 55 -8.35 29.18 5.81
C SER A 55 -9.24 28.90 7.02
N THR A 56 -9.90 29.95 7.48
CA THR A 56 -10.95 29.87 8.50
C THR A 56 -12.28 30.29 7.88
N TYR A 57 -13.37 29.75 8.41
CA TYR A 57 -14.72 30.11 7.99
C TYR A 57 -15.67 30.07 9.19
N GLU A 58 -16.74 30.86 9.14
CA GLU A 58 -17.76 30.89 10.18
C GLU A 58 -18.98 30.05 9.80
N TYR A 59 -19.46 29.23 10.73
CA TYR A 59 -20.69 28.45 10.56
C TYR A 59 -21.43 28.36 11.89
N TYR A 60 -22.71 28.73 11.90
CA TYR A 60 -23.54 28.85 13.11
C TYR A 60 -22.87 29.60 14.28
N GLY A 61 -22.15 30.70 13.98
CA GLY A 61 -21.47 31.52 15.00
C GLY A 61 -20.23 30.88 15.61
N GLN A 62 -19.73 29.79 15.04
CA GLN A 62 -18.46 29.16 15.42
C GLN A 62 -17.45 29.29 14.27
N THR A 63 -16.19 29.51 14.60
CA THR A 63 -15.09 29.52 13.64
C THR A 63 -14.55 28.11 13.44
N TYR A 64 -14.51 27.67 12.20
CA TYR A 64 -13.90 26.43 11.76
C TYR A 64 -12.67 26.74 10.91
N ASN A 65 -11.83 25.74 10.71
CA ASN A 65 -10.67 25.82 9.84
C ASN A 65 -10.52 24.54 9.02
N ASN A 66 -9.72 24.60 7.96
CA ASN A 66 -9.39 23.47 7.09
C ASN A 66 -7.97 22.96 7.31
N LEU A 67 -7.39 23.14 8.52
CA LEU A 67 -6.00 22.73 8.80
C LEU A 67 -5.78 21.23 8.49
N GLY A 68 -6.75 20.39 8.80
CA GLY A 68 -6.69 18.96 8.48
C GLY A 68 -6.52 18.68 6.98
N ASP A 69 -7.16 19.46 6.11
CA ASP A 69 -7.05 19.31 4.65
C ASP A 69 -5.65 19.67 4.17
N TYR A 70 -5.09 20.77 4.70
CA TYR A 70 -3.75 21.22 4.38
C TYR A 70 -2.68 20.19 4.82
N LEU A 71 -2.80 19.69 6.06
CA LEU A 71 -1.88 18.67 6.58
C LEU A 71 -1.99 17.36 5.80
N ASN A 72 -3.18 16.96 5.37
CA ASN A 72 -3.37 15.77 4.54
C ASN A 72 -2.68 15.91 3.18
N ASP A 73 -2.76 17.08 2.52
CA ASP A 73 -2.05 17.32 1.26
C ASP A 73 -0.53 17.18 1.45
N MET A 74 0.01 17.72 2.55
CA MET A 74 1.43 17.59 2.88
C MET A 74 1.83 16.12 3.06
N ILE A 75 1.08 15.36 3.89
CA ILE A 75 1.34 13.93 4.12
C ILE A 75 1.23 13.12 2.82
N ALA A 76 0.22 13.40 2.00
CA ALA A 76 0.00 12.74 0.71
C ALA A 76 1.16 12.99 -0.27
N TYR A 77 1.62 14.24 -0.36
CA TYR A 77 2.73 14.60 -1.24
C TYR A 77 4.07 13.98 -0.78
N GLU A 78 4.32 14.00 0.53
CA GLU A 78 5.48 13.34 1.16
C GLU A 78 5.46 11.82 0.92
N ALA A 79 4.28 11.19 1.02
CA ALA A 79 4.11 9.75 0.76
C ALA A 79 4.47 9.39 -0.69
N LEU A 80 4.15 10.25 -1.66
CA LEU A 80 4.52 10.08 -3.07
C LEU A 80 6.02 10.24 -3.35
N GLY A 81 6.83 10.57 -2.32
CA GLY A 81 8.25 10.84 -2.44
C GLY A 81 8.57 12.26 -2.90
N GLY A 82 7.61 13.18 -2.77
CA GLY A 82 7.88 14.61 -2.86
C GLY A 82 8.52 15.14 -1.58
N GLU A 83 9.05 16.36 -1.64
CA GLU A 83 9.59 17.10 -0.49
C GLU A 83 8.82 18.42 -0.38
N VAL A 84 7.90 18.51 0.59
CA VAL A 84 6.97 19.63 0.72
C VAL A 84 7.70 20.94 1.00
N GLU A 85 8.73 20.90 1.85
CA GLU A 85 9.52 22.09 2.19
C GLU A 85 10.30 22.67 1.00
N ASP A 86 10.59 21.85 -0.01
CA ASP A 86 11.33 22.26 -1.21
C ASP A 86 10.39 22.68 -2.35
N ASP A 87 9.23 22.02 -2.47
CA ASP A 87 8.32 22.19 -3.60
C ASP A 87 7.20 23.22 -3.35
N PHE A 88 6.87 23.54 -2.10
CA PHE A 88 5.71 24.38 -1.75
C PHE A 88 6.00 25.42 -0.66
N ASP A 89 5.14 26.44 -0.61
CA ASP A 89 5.12 27.40 0.49
C ASP A 89 4.50 26.76 1.75
N ILE A 90 5.29 26.66 2.81
CA ILE A 90 4.88 26.10 4.10
C ILE A 90 4.59 27.17 5.17
N SER A 91 4.53 28.45 4.79
CA SER A 91 4.30 29.56 5.72
C SER A 91 3.01 29.40 6.53
N ASP A 92 1.98 28.80 5.91
CA ASP A 92 0.72 28.51 6.58
C ASP A 92 0.90 27.50 7.74
N PHE A 93 1.78 26.51 7.58
CA PHE A 93 2.12 25.58 8.65
C PHE A 93 2.83 26.33 9.79
N GLU A 94 3.83 27.16 9.47
CA GLU A 94 4.59 27.88 10.50
C GLU A 94 3.75 28.92 11.27
N SER A 95 2.69 29.43 10.65
CA SER A 95 1.86 30.51 11.20
C SER A 95 0.54 30.04 11.82
N ASN A 96 -0.02 28.89 11.40
CA ASN A 96 -1.40 28.52 11.75
C ASN A 96 -1.53 27.19 12.52
N LEU A 97 -0.42 26.61 13.00
CA LEU A 97 -0.48 25.49 13.95
C LEU A 97 -1.23 25.88 15.22
N ASN A 98 -2.13 25.02 15.70
CA ASN A 98 -3.03 25.39 16.81
C ASN A 98 -3.16 24.27 17.86
N GLY A 99 -2.00 23.76 18.31
CA GLY A 99 -1.82 22.80 19.40
C GLY A 99 -2.27 23.28 20.79
N ASN A 100 -3.37 24.00 20.90
CA ASN A 100 -4.14 24.16 22.14
C ASN A 100 -5.66 23.97 21.91
N ILE A 101 -6.10 23.87 20.65
CA ILE A 101 -7.50 23.71 20.22
C ILE A 101 -7.64 22.52 19.25
N SER A 102 -6.53 21.93 18.80
CA SER A 102 -6.51 20.78 17.90
C SER A 102 -7.20 19.56 18.52
N THR A 103 -8.09 18.95 17.75
CA THR A 103 -8.53 17.57 17.99
C THR A 103 -7.31 16.65 17.97
N VAL A 104 -7.38 15.48 18.62
CA VAL A 104 -6.28 14.51 18.62
C VAL A 104 -5.83 14.15 17.18
N ASN A 105 -6.77 14.04 16.24
CA ASN A 105 -6.46 13.81 14.83
C ASN A 105 -5.66 14.95 14.19
N ALA A 106 -6.03 16.20 14.46
CA ALA A 106 -5.28 17.35 13.96
C ALA A 106 -3.88 17.37 14.58
N LEU A 107 -3.78 17.23 15.89
CA LEU A 107 -2.52 17.24 16.62
C LEU A 107 -1.56 16.12 16.17
N ALA A 108 -2.10 14.92 15.92
CA ALA A 108 -1.33 13.81 15.38
C ALA A 108 -0.72 14.16 14.02
N LYS A 109 -1.51 14.75 13.11
CA LYS A 109 -1.03 15.15 11.79
C LYS A 109 -0.06 16.33 11.85
N GLU A 110 -0.26 17.28 12.75
CA GLU A 110 0.69 18.38 13.01
C GLU A 110 2.06 17.81 13.41
N ILE A 111 2.10 16.82 14.31
CA ILE A 111 3.33 16.13 14.72
C ILE A 111 3.99 15.39 13.54
N ILE A 112 3.21 14.61 12.79
CA ILE A 112 3.73 13.84 11.64
C ILE A 112 4.31 14.79 10.59
N VAL A 113 3.60 15.87 10.25
CA VAL A 113 4.08 16.87 9.29
C VAL A 113 5.32 17.60 9.83
N ALA A 114 5.35 17.99 11.11
CA ALA A 114 6.55 18.60 11.68
C ALA A 114 7.79 17.69 11.50
N LYS A 115 7.62 16.38 11.73
CA LYS A 115 8.67 15.39 11.51
C LYS A 115 9.07 15.25 10.03
N LEU A 116 8.11 15.23 9.12
CA LEU A 116 8.38 15.20 7.67
C LEU A 116 9.14 16.44 7.19
N LEU A 117 8.81 17.61 7.73
CA LEU A 117 9.50 18.88 7.51
C LEU A 117 10.82 19.01 8.31
N LYS A 118 11.29 17.91 8.92
CA LYS A 118 12.56 17.87 9.70
C LYS A 118 12.59 18.89 10.85
N LYS A 119 11.43 19.30 11.37
CA LYS A 119 11.27 20.17 12.54
C LYS A 119 11.06 19.32 13.80
N ASP A 120 11.41 19.87 14.97
CA ASP A 120 11.24 19.19 16.26
C ASP A 120 9.84 19.47 16.86
N PRO A 121 8.92 18.49 16.88
CA PRO A 121 7.56 18.68 17.39
C PRO A 121 7.49 18.90 18.91
N THR A 122 8.60 18.72 19.64
CA THR A 122 8.68 19.00 21.08
C THR A 122 9.01 20.47 21.39
N ASN A 123 9.47 21.22 20.39
CA ASN A 123 9.85 22.62 20.52
C ASN A 123 9.67 23.38 19.20
N LEU A 124 8.43 23.48 18.73
CA LEU A 124 8.08 24.27 17.55
C LEU A 124 7.85 25.73 17.92
N THR A 125 8.35 26.65 17.11
CA THR A 125 7.99 28.06 17.20
C THR A 125 6.79 28.34 16.31
N ILE A 126 5.67 28.73 16.91
CA ILE A 126 4.42 29.06 16.22
C ILE A 126 3.99 30.44 16.68
N ASN A 127 3.81 31.38 15.76
CA ASN A 127 3.46 32.78 16.08
C ASN A 127 4.36 33.40 17.17
N GLY A 128 5.65 33.06 17.16
CA GLY A 128 6.64 33.53 18.13
C GLY A 128 6.58 32.85 19.51
N SER A 129 5.72 31.85 19.71
CA SER A 129 5.63 31.07 20.95
C SER A 129 6.15 29.65 20.76
N SER A 130 6.86 29.12 21.75
CA SER A 130 7.28 27.71 21.75
C SER A 130 6.12 26.81 22.15
N VAL A 131 5.89 25.74 21.39
CA VAL A 131 4.84 24.74 21.60
C VAL A 131 5.44 23.34 21.58
N ASN A 132 4.98 22.49 22.49
CA ASN A 132 5.34 21.08 22.56
C ASN A 132 4.11 20.22 22.22
N LEU A 133 3.95 19.90 20.94
CA LEU A 133 2.81 19.14 20.43
C LEU A 133 2.80 17.72 20.98
N VAL A 134 3.98 17.11 21.18
CA VAL A 134 4.11 15.75 21.70
C VAL A 134 3.58 15.67 23.14
N ASN A 135 3.99 16.60 24.00
CA ASN A 135 3.50 16.66 25.37
C ASN A 135 1.99 16.93 25.42
N GLU A 136 1.47 17.77 24.51
CA GLU A 136 0.03 17.98 24.42
C GLU A 136 -0.69 16.70 24.02
N LEU A 137 -0.20 15.96 23.03
CA LEU A 137 -0.80 14.69 22.59
C LEU A 137 -0.76 13.67 23.72
N GLU A 138 0.41 13.47 24.35
CA GLU A 138 0.58 12.52 25.45
C GLU A 138 -0.30 12.85 26.66
N SER A 139 -0.57 14.13 26.92
CA SER A 139 -1.45 14.56 28.02
C SER A 139 -2.92 14.15 27.84
N LYS A 140 -3.32 13.85 26.60
CA LYS A 140 -4.69 13.42 26.26
C LYS A 140 -4.87 11.89 26.36
N ILE A 141 -3.80 11.13 26.62
CA ILE A 141 -3.83 9.67 26.75
C ILE A 141 -4.24 9.30 28.17
N ASP A 142 -5.31 8.52 28.31
CA ASP A 142 -5.72 8.00 29.62
C ASP A 142 -4.82 6.82 30.09
N ASP A 143 -5.08 6.33 31.31
CA ASP A 143 -4.31 5.24 31.92
C ASP A 143 -4.42 3.91 31.15
N LYS A 144 -5.37 3.80 30.21
CA LYS A 144 -5.59 2.63 29.35
C LYS A 144 -5.05 2.80 27.94
N GLY A 145 -4.45 3.94 27.60
CA GLY A 145 -3.95 4.19 26.25
C GLY A 145 -5.00 4.71 25.27
N CYS A 146 -6.14 5.19 25.76
CA CYS A 146 -7.21 5.74 24.95
C CYS A 146 -7.16 7.27 24.93
N PHE A 147 -7.34 7.88 23.76
CA PHE A 147 -7.46 9.33 23.58
C PHE A 147 -8.89 9.85 23.80
N GLY A 148 -9.88 8.96 23.96
CA GLY A 148 -11.25 9.31 24.31
C GLY A 148 -12.25 8.17 24.12
N LYS A 149 -13.01 7.83 25.18
CA LYS A 149 -13.86 6.63 25.29
C LYS A 149 -15.00 6.46 24.25
N LYS A 150 -15.22 7.42 23.34
CA LYS A 150 -16.35 7.42 22.39
C LYS A 150 -16.05 8.09 21.05
N LEU A 151 -14.80 8.07 20.59
CA LEU A 151 -14.43 8.86 19.40
C LEU A 151 -14.04 8.04 18.17
N GLY A 152 -14.21 6.71 18.21
CA GLY A 152 -13.80 5.81 17.13
C GLY A 152 -12.35 5.40 17.24
N SER A 153 -11.99 4.25 16.66
CA SER A 153 -10.61 3.77 16.63
C SER A 153 -9.70 4.69 15.80
N ASN A 154 -10.25 5.48 14.89
CA ASN A 154 -9.49 6.41 14.04
C ASN A 154 -8.65 7.39 14.86
N ILE A 155 -9.17 7.89 15.97
CA ILE A 155 -8.47 8.85 16.82
C ILE A 155 -7.25 8.20 17.48
N ASP A 156 -7.43 7.01 18.04
CA ASP A 156 -6.34 6.28 18.67
C ASP A 156 -5.29 5.86 17.64
N ILE A 157 -5.72 5.47 16.43
CA ILE A 157 -4.84 5.08 15.33
C ILE A 157 -3.95 6.25 14.87
N TRP A 158 -4.51 7.42 14.55
CA TRP A 158 -3.71 8.58 14.17
C TRP A 158 -2.80 9.03 15.33
N GLY A 159 -3.31 8.99 16.56
CA GLY A 159 -2.50 9.22 17.76
C GLY A 159 -1.30 8.27 17.85
N LEU A 160 -1.50 6.98 17.62
CA LEU A 160 -0.41 5.99 17.59
C LEU A 160 0.61 6.30 16.50
N LEU A 161 0.17 6.60 15.26
CA LEU A 161 1.09 6.95 14.17
C LEU A 161 1.94 8.19 14.47
N ALA A 162 1.36 9.18 15.16
CA ALA A 162 2.12 10.34 15.62
C ALA A 162 3.12 9.99 16.73
N LEU A 163 2.72 9.17 17.71
CA LEU A 163 3.60 8.67 18.77
C LEU A 163 4.77 7.84 18.21
N GLU A 164 4.53 7.02 17.18
CA GLU A 164 5.56 6.30 16.43
C GLU A 164 6.56 7.27 15.82
N SER A 165 6.08 8.31 15.12
CA SER A 165 6.93 9.29 14.43
C SER A 165 7.94 10.01 15.34
N VAL A 166 7.64 10.07 16.64
CA VAL A 166 8.50 10.67 17.67
C VAL A 166 9.12 9.64 18.62
N SER A 167 8.95 8.35 18.36
CA SER A 167 9.44 7.25 19.21
C SER A 167 9.02 7.39 20.68
N SER A 168 7.77 7.79 20.92
CA SER A 168 7.26 8.01 22.27
C SER A 168 7.24 6.72 23.10
N SER A 169 7.53 6.86 24.40
CA SER A 169 7.38 5.77 25.37
C SER A 169 5.92 5.27 25.52
N LYS A 170 4.93 6.00 25.00
CA LYS A 170 3.50 5.68 25.07
C LYS A 170 3.02 4.77 23.94
N VAL A 171 3.83 4.54 22.91
CA VAL A 171 3.52 3.70 21.74
C VAL A 171 2.88 2.37 22.15
N GLN A 172 3.53 1.61 23.03
CA GLN A 172 3.04 0.27 23.38
C GLN A 172 1.73 0.31 24.17
N LEU A 173 1.51 1.35 24.98
CA LEU A 173 0.27 1.52 25.74
C LEU A 173 -0.92 1.73 24.79
N VAL A 174 -0.78 2.65 23.82
CA VAL A 174 -1.83 2.95 22.84
C VAL A 174 -2.04 1.79 21.85
N ALA A 175 -0.96 1.16 21.36
CA ALA A 175 -1.07 0.02 20.46
C ALA A 175 -1.77 -1.19 21.13
N ASN A 176 -1.49 -1.44 22.41
CA ASN A 176 -2.22 -2.46 23.17
C ASN A 176 -3.72 -2.12 23.30
N HIS A 177 -4.05 -0.84 23.52
CA HIS A 177 -5.44 -0.39 23.55
C HIS A 177 -6.15 -0.66 22.23
N ILE A 178 -5.62 -0.15 21.12
CA ILE A 178 -6.17 -0.35 19.78
C ILE A 178 -6.35 -1.84 19.51
N ALA A 179 -5.31 -2.66 19.75
CA ALA A 179 -5.39 -4.09 19.49
C ALA A 179 -6.46 -4.82 20.30
N SER A 180 -6.82 -4.29 21.48
CA SER A 180 -7.88 -4.82 22.34
C SER A 180 -9.28 -4.29 22.01
N ASP A 181 -9.39 -3.14 21.34
CA ASP A 181 -10.67 -2.51 20.97
C ASP A 181 -11.18 -2.93 19.58
N ILE A 182 -10.52 -3.91 18.95
CA ILE A 182 -11.00 -4.55 17.72
C ILE A 182 -12.36 -5.22 17.97
N ASN A 183 -13.29 -5.10 17.03
CA ASN A 183 -14.62 -5.70 17.14
C ASN A 183 -14.58 -7.23 16.98
N GLU A 184 -15.67 -7.90 17.37
CA GLU A 184 -15.81 -9.36 17.24
C GLU A 184 -15.74 -9.84 15.79
N ASP A 185 -16.21 -9.02 14.84
CA ASP A 185 -16.11 -9.27 13.39
C ASP A 185 -14.68 -9.07 12.84
N GLY A 186 -13.75 -8.62 13.69
CA GLY A 186 -12.35 -8.38 13.33
C GLY A 186 -12.06 -6.99 12.75
N GLY A 187 -13.07 -6.15 12.54
CA GLY A 187 -12.87 -4.79 12.03
C GLY A 187 -12.61 -3.75 13.13
N PHE A 188 -12.13 -2.58 12.71
CA PHE A 188 -12.02 -1.39 13.55
C PHE A 188 -13.15 -0.41 13.23
N TRP A 189 -13.63 0.29 14.27
CA TRP A 189 -14.83 1.11 14.17
C TRP A 189 -14.51 2.59 14.02
N ASN A 190 -15.38 3.30 13.30
CA ASN A 190 -15.41 4.76 13.26
C ASN A 190 -16.58 5.29 14.10
N PHE A 191 -16.50 6.55 14.53
CA PHE A 191 -17.62 7.20 15.21
C PHE A 191 -18.83 7.37 14.27
N ASP A 192 -19.98 6.86 14.70
CA ASP A 192 -21.26 7.04 14.02
C ASP A 192 -22.04 8.22 14.63
N TYR A 193 -22.27 9.27 13.84
CA TYR A 193 -23.01 10.46 14.26
C TYR A 193 -24.49 10.20 14.53
N TYR A 194 -25.08 9.18 13.89
CA TYR A 194 -26.48 8.82 14.07
C TYR A 194 -26.67 7.91 15.27
N ASP A 195 -25.69 7.06 15.59
CA ASP A 195 -25.72 6.16 16.74
C ASP A 195 -24.35 5.98 17.41
N SER A 196 -23.99 6.95 18.26
CA SER A 196 -22.74 6.93 19.05
C SER A 196 -22.61 5.75 20.04
N THR A 197 -23.62 4.88 20.13
CA THR A 197 -23.56 3.66 20.95
C THR A 197 -23.08 2.44 20.16
N LYS A 198 -23.10 2.52 18.82
CA LYS A 198 -22.65 1.44 17.94
C LYS A 198 -21.21 1.66 17.51
N LYS A 199 -20.41 0.61 17.70
CA LYS A 199 -19.04 0.50 17.19
C LYS A 199 -19.08 -0.26 15.87
N ASN A 200 -19.62 0.33 14.81
CA ASN A 200 -19.67 -0.33 13.50
C ASN A 200 -18.29 -0.35 12.86
N SER A 201 -17.82 -1.54 12.45
CA SER A 201 -16.57 -1.70 11.73
C SER A 201 -16.64 -1.05 10.34
N GLY A 202 -15.51 -0.49 9.86
CA GLY A 202 -15.40 0.11 8.53
C GLY A 202 -14.07 -0.25 7.85
N CYS A 203 -14.07 -0.36 6.52
CA CYS A 203 -12.86 -0.73 5.77
C CYS A 203 -11.74 0.31 5.94
N ASP A 204 -12.08 1.59 6.00
CA ASP A 204 -11.13 2.71 6.11
C ASP A 204 -10.29 2.61 7.38
N VAL A 205 -10.97 2.59 8.52
CA VAL A 205 -10.33 2.54 9.84
C VAL A 205 -9.67 1.18 10.06
N THR A 206 -10.19 0.12 9.44
CA THR A 206 -9.54 -1.19 9.49
C THR A 206 -8.20 -1.20 8.75
N GLY A 207 -8.14 -0.58 7.57
CA GLY A 207 -6.89 -0.38 6.83
C GLY A 207 -5.85 0.39 7.64
N TRP A 208 -6.22 1.53 8.23
CA TRP A 208 -5.31 2.31 9.09
C TRP A 208 -4.89 1.55 10.35
N GLY A 209 -5.78 0.75 10.94
CA GLY A 209 -5.46 -0.09 12.09
C GLY A 209 -4.41 -1.16 11.76
N ILE A 210 -4.49 -1.76 10.56
CA ILE A 210 -3.47 -2.70 10.06
C ILE A 210 -2.12 -2.00 9.89
N GLU A 211 -2.09 -0.81 9.28
CA GLU A 211 -0.87 -0.02 9.13
C GLU A 211 -0.24 0.28 10.50
N ALA A 212 -1.00 0.90 11.41
CA ALA A 212 -0.49 1.38 12.68
C ALA A 212 0.03 0.24 13.57
N LEU A 213 -0.71 -0.88 13.66
CA LEU A 213 -0.24 -2.04 14.42
C LEU A 213 0.94 -2.77 13.76
N SER A 214 1.04 -2.72 12.42
CA SER A 214 2.19 -3.28 11.70
C SER A 214 3.46 -2.48 12.01
N ILE A 215 3.38 -1.15 12.00
CA ILE A 215 4.49 -0.25 12.35
C ILE A 215 4.87 -0.43 13.83
N ALA A 216 3.89 -0.41 14.74
CA ALA A 216 4.13 -0.48 16.18
C ALA A 216 4.67 -1.83 16.67
N GLY A 217 4.39 -2.90 15.94
CA GLY A 217 4.88 -4.22 16.32
C GLY A 217 4.19 -5.35 15.58
N LYS A 218 4.41 -5.44 14.26
CA LYS A 218 3.84 -6.49 13.38
C LYS A 218 3.81 -7.89 14.00
N LYS A 219 4.90 -8.32 14.64
CA LYS A 219 4.97 -9.65 15.29
C LYS A 219 4.10 -9.73 16.55
N GLN A 220 4.18 -8.70 17.40
CA GLN A 220 3.44 -8.63 18.66
C GLN A 220 1.93 -8.61 18.41
N TYR A 221 1.47 -7.84 17.42
CA TYR A 221 0.05 -7.64 17.12
C TYR A 221 -0.46 -8.53 15.97
N SER A 222 0.32 -9.54 15.57
CA SER A 222 0.01 -10.41 14.42
C SER A 222 -1.39 -11.02 14.50
N SER A 223 -1.84 -11.49 15.66
CA SER A 223 -3.19 -12.06 15.81
C SER A 223 -4.30 -11.04 15.52
N THR A 224 -4.16 -9.80 15.97
CA THR A 224 -5.13 -8.74 15.75
C THR A 224 -5.10 -8.30 14.28
N ILE A 225 -3.90 -8.13 13.71
CA ILE A 225 -3.72 -7.76 12.30
C ILE A 225 -4.34 -8.83 11.38
N GLN A 226 -4.17 -10.12 11.69
CA GLN A 226 -4.79 -11.19 10.90
C GLN A 226 -6.32 -11.18 10.96
N LYS A 227 -6.92 -10.81 12.10
CA LYS A 227 -8.38 -10.62 12.19
C LYS A 227 -8.85 -9.46 11.33
N ALA A 228 -8.14 -8.32 11.38
CA ALA A 228 -8.43 -7.15 10.55
C ALA A 228 -8.32 -7.45 9.04
N ILE A 229 -7.30 -8.20 8.63
CA ILE A 229 -7.18 -8.66 7.24
C ILE A 229 -8.33 -9.61 6.87
N GLY A 230 -8.74 -10.48 7.79
CA GLY A 230 -9.91 -11.34 7.64
C GLY A 230 -11.18 -10.53 7.39
N TYR A 231 -11.43 -9.52 8.22
CA TYR A 231 -12.55 -8.59 8.05
C TYR A 231 -12.54 -7.93 6.66
N LEU A 232 -11.41 -7.36 6.23
CA LEU A 232 -11.31 -6.74 4.90
C LEU A 232 -11.64 -7.73 3.77
N LYS A 233 -11.17 -8.98 3.85
CA LYS A 233 -11.48 -10.02 2.87
C LYS A 233 -12.96 -10.40 2.85
N GLU A 234 -13.62 -10.38 4.01
CA GLU A 234 -15.06 -10.66 4.12
C GLU A 234 -15.90 -9.52 3.56
N GLN A 235 -15.51 -8.26 3.80
CA GLN A 235 -16.22 -7.08 3.27
C GLN A 235 -16.01 -6.86 1.77
N GLN A 236 -14.85 -7.27 1.25
CA GLN A 236 -14.53 -7.12 -0.16
C GLN A 236 -15.63 -7.70 -1.06
N ASN A 237 -16.12 -6.92 -2.02
CA ASN A 237 -17.06 -7.39 -3.03
C ASN A 237 -16.35 -7.57 -4.38
N ASP A 238 -17.09 -7.86 -5.45
CA ASP A 238 -16.53 -8.17 -6.77
C ASP A 238 -15.69 -7.02 -7.38
N VAL A 239 -15.87 -5.79 -6.88
CA VAL A 239 -15.26 -4.59 -7.44
C VAL A 239 -14.38 -3.81 -6.47
N GLY A 240 -14.18 -4.26 -5.22
CA GLY A 240 -13.27 -3.62 -4.28
C GLY A 240 -13.69 -3.72 -2.80
N PHE A 241 -13.13 -2.85 -1.97
CA PHE A 241 -13.47 -2.69 -0.55
C PHE A 241 -14.56 -1.62 -0.39
N PRO A 242 -15.79 -2.01 -0.02
CA PRO A 242 -16.88 -1.06 0.12
C PRO A 242 -16.85 -0.35 1.48
N ASP A 243 -17.48 0.82 1.52
CA ASP A 243 -18.00 1.43 2.75
C ASP A 243 -19.47 1.82 2.54
N TYR A 244 -20.29 1.65 3.58
CA TYR A 244 -21.77 1.77 3.51
C TYR A 244 -22.42 1.10 2.29
N GLY A 245 -21.87 -0.04 1.85
CA GLY A 245 -22.41 -0.86 0.76
C GLY A 245 -21.94 -0.48 -0.66
N SER A 246 -21.08 0.52 -0.83
CA SER A 246 -20.55 0.90 -2.15
C SER A 246 -19.02 1.00 -2.13
N VAL A 247 -18.38 0.55 -3.21
CA VAL A 247 -16.93 0.77 -3.40
C VAL A 247 -16.69 2.20 -3.82
N ASN A 248 -15.70 2.82 -3.20
CA ASN A 248 -15.31 4.22 -3.40
C ASN A 248 -13.77 4.33 -3.28
N PRO A 249 -13.14 5.39 -3.82
CA PRO A 249 -11.69 5.50 -3.85
C PRO A 249 -11.07 5.63 -2.46
N ASP A 250 -11.73 6.29 -1.51
CA ASP A 250 -11.20 6.56 -0.17
C ASP A 250 -11.03 5.25 0.60
N SER A 251 -12.09 4.44 0.67
CA SER A 251 -12.08 3.16 1.36
C SER A 251 -11.19 2.14 0.66
N GLN A 252 -11.15 2.16 -0.68
CA GLN A 252 -10.22 1.35 -1.45
C GLN A 252 -8.77 1.70 -1.11
N ALA A 253 -8.43 2.99 -1.08
CA ALA A 253 -7.10 3.48 -0.77
C ALA A 253 -6.66 3.10 0.65
N CYS A 254 -7.49 3.36 1.65
CA CYS A 254 -7.18 3.04 3.06
C CYS A 254 -6.96 1.54 3.28
N ALA A 255 -7.78 0.68 2.65
CA ALA A 255 -7.64 -0.76 2.76
C ALA A 255 -6.32 -1.26 2.14
N ILE A 256 -6.02 -0.88 0.88
CA ILE A 256 -4.81 -1.38 0.21
C ILE A 256 -3.52 -0.81 0.82
N GLU A 257 -3.58 0.39 1.39
CA GLU A 257 -2.46 0.97 2.13
C GLU A 257 -2.08 0.11 3.33
N GLY A 258 -3.04 -0.20 4.21
CA GLY A 258 -2.81 -1.07 5.36
C GLY A 258 -2.30 -2.45 4.94
N LEU A 259 -2.92 -3.05 3.91
CA LEU A 259 -2.48 -4.34 3.36
C LEU A 259 -1.05 -4.30 2.81
N SER A 260 -0.64 -3.19 2.17
CA SER A 260 0.73 -2.99 1.69
C SER A 260 1.72 -2.90 2.85
N VAL A 261 1.42 -2.13 3.91
CA VAL A 261 2.30 -2.01 5.08
C VAL A 261 2.44 -3.35 5.80
N TYR A 262 1.36 -4.14 5.87
CA TYR A 262 1.44 -5.49 6.40
C TYR A 262 2.29 -6.39 5.50
N ASN A 263 1.99 -6.49 4.21
CA ASN A 263 2.78 -7.27 3.26
C ASN A 263 2.57 -6.79 1.82
N ARG A 264 3.50 -5.96 1.34
CA ARG A 264 3.46 -5.40 -0.01
C ARG A 264 3.58 -6.47 -1.11
N ASP A 265 4.39 -7.50 -0.91
CA ASP A 265 4.55 -8.57 -1.89
C ASP A 265 3.24 -9.35 -2.09
N ASP A 266 2.49 -9.60 -1.02
CA ASP A 266 1.18 -10.25 -1.11
C ASP A 266 0.19 -9.40 -1.91
N LEU A 267 0.20 -8.08 -1.72
CA LEU A 267 -0.63 -7.14 -2.47
C LEU A 267 -0.25 -7.12 -3.96
N LEU A 268 1.04 -6.96 -4.27
CA LEU A 268 1.55 -6.88 -5.65
C LEU A 268 1.40 -8.20 -6.42
N ASN A 269 1.41 -9.34 -5.72
CA ASN A 269 1.19 -10.66 -6.34
C ASN A 269 -0.27 -11.09 -6.36
N GLY A 270 -1.19 -10.18 -5.99
CA GLY A 270 -2.63 -10.38 -6.18
C GLY A 270 -3.30 -11.28 -5.15
N LEU A 271 -2.72 -11.46 -3.94
CA LEU A 271 -3.33 -12.25 -2.86
C LEU A 271 -4.75 -11.76 -2.50
N TYR A 272 -4.98 -10.45 -2.68
CA TYR A 272 -6.25 -9.81 -2.37
C TYR A 272 -7.12 -9.58 -3.62
N ASN A 273 -6.77 -10.14 -4.78
CA ASN A 273 -7.60 -10.00 -5.97
C ASN A 273 -8.86 -10.84 -5.83
N LYS A 274 -10.00 -10.29 -6.27
CA LYS A 274 -11.30 -10.98 -6.28
C LYS A 274 -11.89 -10.92 -7.68
N ASN A 275 -12.34 -12.06 -8.21
CA ASN A 275 -12.92 -12.18 -9.56
C ASN A 275 -12.08 -11.53 -10.68
N ASN A 276 -10.76 -11.72 -10.65
CA ASN A 276 -9.79 -11.09 -11.58
C ASN A 276 -9.69 -9.55 -11.48
N SER A 277 -10.31 -8.94 -10.46
CA SER A 277 -10.16 -7.52 -10.16
C SER A 277 -8.92 -7.31 -9.28
N ASN A 278 -7.92 -6.60 -9.82
CA ASN A 278 -6.75 -6.19 -9.05
C ASN A 278 -7.09 -4.98 -8.19
N GLN A 279 -6.77 -5.03 -6.90
CA GLN A 279 -7.20 -4.01 -5.94
C GLN A 279 -6.48 -2.66 -6.11
N ILE A 280 -5.30 -2.66 -6.71
CA ILE A 280 -4.62 -1.42 -7.10
C ILE A 280 -5.29 -0.85 -8.35
N ASP A 281 -5.58 -1.66 -9.37
CA ASP A 281 -6.29 -1.21 -10.57
C ASP A 281 -7.70 -0.66 -10.23
N VAL A 282 -8.40 -1.23 -9.24
CA VAL A 282 -9.68 -0.68 -8.73
C VAL A 282 -9.51 0.77 -8.28
N LEU A 283 -8.48 1.07 -7.48
CA LEU A 283 -8.20 2.44 -7.06
C LEU A 283 -7.88 3.32 -8.28
N LEU A 284 -6.99 2.85 -9.17
CA LEU A 284 -6.54 3.64 -10.32
C LEU A 284 -7.65 3.95 -11.32
N ASN A 285 -8.75 3.19 -11.36
CA ASN A 285 -9.93 3.50 -12.18
C ASN A 285 -10.62 4.81 -11.75
N TYR A 286 -10.37 5.29 -10.53
CA TYR A 286 -10.83 6.59 -10.05
C TYR A 286 -9.90 7.75 -10.43
N GLN A 287 -8.77 7.49 -11.10
CA GLN A 287 -7.88 8.56 -11.54
C GLN A 287 -8.48 9.30 -12.75
N ASN A 288 -8.60 10.62 -12.62
CA ASN A 288 -8.87 11.53 -13.73
C ASN A 288 -7.66 11.52 -14.69
N THR A 289 -7.90 11.13 -15.95
CA THR A 289 -6.85 10.99 -16.96
C THR A 289 -6.21 12.31 -17.39
N ASP A 290 -6.95 13.42 -17.29
CA ASP A 290 -6.54 14.74 -17.76
C ASP A 290 -5.76 15.51 -16.70
N THR A 291 -6.19 15.40 -15.44
CA THR A 291 -5.63 16.20 -14.34
C THR A 291 -4.74 15.41 -13.40
N GLY A 292 -4.88 14.08 -13.38
CA GLY A 292 -4.15 13.19 -12.47
C GLY A 292 -4.76 13.06 -11.07
N SER A 293 -5.71 13.94 -10.71
CA SER A 293 -6.51 13.86 -9.49
C SER A 293 -7.41 12.61 -9.47
N PHE A 294 -8.08 12.36 -8.35
CA PHE A 294 -9.04 11.27 -8.22
C PHE A 294 -10.46 11.82 -8.06
N TRP A 295 -11.43 11.15 -8.66
CA TRP A 295 -12.85 11.46 -8.55
C TRP A 295 -13.54 10.53 -7.54
N TYR A 296 -14.67 10.97 -6.96
CA TYR A 296 -15.42 10.16 -5.97
C TYR A 296 -16.79 9.72 -6.50
N ASN A 297 -17.69 10.67 -6.77
CA ASN A 297 -19.08 10.37 -7.20
C ASN A 297 -19.22 10.32 -8.73
N ASN A 298 -18.74 11.37 -9.41
CA ASN A 298 -18.90 11.52 -10.84
C ASN A 298 -17.56 11.33 -11.54
N ALA A 299 -17.51 10.45 -12.52
CA ALA A 299 -16.30 10.17 -13.28
C ALA A 299 -15.70 11.45 -13.88
N GLY A 300 -14.43 11.71 -13.56
CA GLY A 300 -13.68 12.87 -14.04
C GLY A 300 -13.80 14.14 -13.19
N GLU A 301 -14.60 14.18 -12.13
CA GLU A 301 -14.58 15.34 -11.21
C GLU A 301 -13.34 15.32 -10.31
N GLU A 302 -12.72 16.48 -10.08
CA GLU A 302 -11.65 16.54 -9.09
C GLU A 302 -12.24 16.41 -7.68
N ASN A 303 -11.77 15.44 -6.91
CA ASN A 303 -12.12 15.31 -5.51
C ASN A 303 -10.83 15.31 -4.66
N ARG A 304 -10.73 16.29 -3.78
CA ARG A 304 -9.55 16.48 -2.93
C ARG A 304 -9.31 15.28 -2.00
N TYR A 305 -10.33 14.82 -1.29
CA TYR A 305 -10.16 13.73 -0.31
C TYR A 305 -9.76 12.43 -0.99
N ALA A 306 -10.43 12.08 -2.09
CA ALA A 306 -10.04 10.94 -2.92
C ALA A 306 -8.61 11.06 -3.44
N THR A 307 -8.20 12.27 -3.85
CA THR A 307 -6.82 12.52 -4.32
C THR A 307 -5.80 12.37 -3.18
N GLN A 308 -6.10 12.85 -1.97
CA GLN A 308 -5.25 12.72 -0.79
C GLN A 308 -5.07 11.26 -0.39
N ASP A 309 -6.16 10.50 -0.27
CA ASP A 309 -6.10 9.10 0.14
C ASP A 309 -5.47 8.22 -0.93
N ALA A 310 -5.80 8.43 -2.21
CA ALA A 310 -5.15 7.72 -3.30
C ALA A 310 -3.65 8.03 -3.37
N ALA A 311 -3.25 9.30 -3.22
CA ALA A 311 -1.85 9.71 -3.17
C ALA A 311 -1.09 9.01 -2.05
N ARG A 312 -1.66 9.01 -0.83
CA ARG A 312 -1.08 8.37 0.35
C ARG A 312 -0.94 6.87 0.15
N ALA A 313 -1.98 6.18 -0.33
CA ALA A 313 -1.93 4.75 -0.62
C ALA A 313 -0.92 4.39 -1.71
N MET A 314 -0.91 5.10 -2.84
CA MET A 314 0.07 4.88 -3.92
C MET A 314 1.50 5.14 -3.42
N GLY A 315 1.70 6.23 -2.69
CA GLY A 315 2.96 6.55 -2.04
C GLY A 315 3.43 5.45 -1.10
N THR A 316 2.55 4.94 -0.24
CA THR A 316 2.84 3.84 0.67
C THR A 316 3.21 2.55 -0.07
N ILE A 317 2.57 2.22 -1.19
CA ILE A 317 2.94 1.03 -1.98
C ILE A 317 4.31 1.23 -2.65
N ILE A 318 4.57 2.43 -3.19
CA ILE A 318 5.81 2.74 -3.92
C ILE A 318 7.00 2.85 -2.96
N ASN A 319 6.88 3.68 -1.93
CA ASN A 319 7.98 4.11 -1.06
C ASN A 319 7.96 3.43 0.32
N GLY A 320 6.91 2.67 0.62
CA GLY A 320 6.56 2.24 1.97
C GLY A 320 5.88 3.35 2.78
N SER A 321 5.34 3.06 3.96
CA SER A 321 4.55 4.03 4.74
C SER A 321 5.32 5.31 5.01
N VAL A 322 4.66 6.46 4.80
CA VAL A 322 5.20 7.80 5.07
C VAL A 322 5.56 8.00 6.55
N ILE A 323 5.00 7.19 7.44
CA ILE A 323 5.33 7.22 8.87
C ILE A 323 6.77 6.77 9.10
N TYR A 324 7.29 5.78 8.35
CA TYR A 324 8.71 5.42 8.44
C TYR A 324 9.63 6.59 8.04
N LYS A 325 9.25 7.37 7.02
CA LYS A 325 9.93 8.62 6.64
C LYS A 325 9.92 9.61 7.80
N ALA A 326 8.77 9.81 8.46
CA ALA A 326 8.63 10.70 9.60
C ALA A 326 9.48 10.27 10.82
N ILE A 327 9.60 8.95 11.10
CA ILE A 327 10.48 8.45 12.16
C ILE A 327 11.95 8.76 11.86
N GLY A 328 12.32 8.83 10.57
CA GLY A 328 13.70 8.99 10.10
C GLY A 328 14.44 7.66 9.96
N TYR A 329 13.72 6.53 9.94
CA TYR A 329 14.28 5.22 9.61
C TYR A 329 14.09 4.93 8.11
N GLY A 330 14.96 4.08 7.55
CA GLY A 330 14.72 3.51 6.23
C GLY A 330 13.45 2.66 6.26
N ASN A 331 12.64 2.76 5.19
CA ASN A 331 11.47 1.90 5.04
C ASN A 331 11.91 0.41 5.00
N PRO A 332 11.18 -0.53 5.63
CA PRO A 332 11.47 -1.97 5.51
C PRO A 332 11.44 -2.45 4.05
N ASP A 333 10.67 -1.76 3.22
CA ASP A 333 10.47 -2.01 1.82
C ASP A 333 11.39 -1.13 0.95
N SER A 334 12.04 -1.69 -0.06
CA SER A 334 12.75 -0.88 -1.05
C SER A 334 11.77 -0.09 -1.91
N THR A 335 12.11 1.16 -2.26
CA THR A 335 11.31 1.96 -3.20
C THR A 335 11.15 1.24 -4.53
N LEU A 336 9.91 1.18 -5.05
CA LEU A 336 9.64 0.64 -6.37
C LEU A 336 10.26 1.54 -7.43
N THR A 337 10.97 0.93 -8.38
CA THR A 337 11.58 1.63 -9.52
C THR A 337 10.94 1.20 -10.82
N ARG A 338 10.95 2.09 -11.82
CA ARG A 338 10.46 1.75 -13.16
C ARG A 338 11.18 0.54 -13.72
N VAL A 339 10.42 -0.42 -14.23
CA VAL A 339 10.96 -1.57 -14.94
C VAL A 339 11.04 -1.21 -16.41
N GLU A 340 12.25 -1.11 -16.96
CA GLU A 340 12.42 -0.89 -18.40
C GLU A 340 11.84 -2.08 -19.17
N VAL A 341 10.75 -1.84 -19.91
CA VAL A 341 10.26 -2.81 -20.90
C VAL A 341 11.21 -2.73 -22.08
N LYS A 342 12.27 -3.55 -22.05
CA LYS A 342 13.16 -3.70 -23.20
C LYS A 342 12.30 -4.14 -24.39
N PRO A 343 12.32 -3.44 -25.54
CA PRO A 343 11.57 -3.88 -26.71
C PRO A 343 11.97 -5.31 -27.01
N ALA A 344 10.99 -6.21 -27.12
CA ALA A 344 11.23 -7.54 -27.63
C ALA A 344 11.97 -7.37 -28.96
N GLN A 345 13.21 -7.85 -29.04
CA GLN A 345 13.95 -7.84 -30.29
C GLN A 345 13.13 -8.67 -31.29
N THR A 346 12.46 -7.99 -32.21
CA THR A 346 11.92 -8.61 -33.41
C THR A 346 13.07 -9.39 -34.04
N PRO A 347 12.94 -10.71 -34.28
CA PRO A 347 14.01 -11.46 -34.89
C PRO A 347 14.33 -10.81 -36.24
N THR A 348 15.51 -10.21 -36.33
CA THR A 348 16.02 -9.62 -37.56
C THR A 348 16.10 -10.75 -38.58
N GLN A 349 15.22 -10.73 -39.58
CA GLN A 349 15.40 -11.56 -40.77
C GLN A 349 16.72 -11.13 -41.42
N THR A 350 17.66 -12.06 -41.48
CA THR A 350 18.88 -11.92 -42.26
C THR A 350 18.49 -11.80 -43.73
N GLU A 351 18.61 -10.60 -44.30
CA GLU A 351 18.52 -10.39 -45.75
C GLU A 351 19.68 -11.12 -46.44
N ASN A 352 19.38 -12.24 -47.07
CA ASN A 352 20.24 -12.78 -48.12
C ASN A 352 19.80 -12.20 -49.47
N LYS A 353 20.60 -11.27 -49.99
CA LYS A 353 20.57 -10.90 -51.41
C LYS A 353 21.15 -12.06 -52.23
N ASN A 354 20.40 -12.54 -53.22
CA ASN A 354 20.94 -12.85 -54.55
C ASN A 354 19.83 -12.89 -55.62
N ASP A 355 20.28 -12.65 -56.83
CA ASP A 355 19.61 -12.11 -58.02
C ASP A 355 18.40 -12.86 -58.63
N SER A 356 17.47 -12.02 -59.12
CA SER A 356 16.80 -12.01 -60.42
C SER A 356 16.37 -13.32 -61.12
N GLN A 357 15.04 -13.56 -61.18
CA GLN A 357 14.24 -13.67 -62.43
C GLN A 357 12.76 -13.97 -62.13
N SER A 358 11.85 -13.11 -62.62
CA SER A 358 10.42 -13.42 -62.89
C SER A 358 10.30 -13.99 -64.33
N PRO A 359 9.17 -14.61 -64.81
CA PRO A 359 7.77 -14.51 -64.33
C PRO A 359 6.85 -15.77 -64.46
N LYS A 360 5.70 -15.79 -63.75
CA LYS A 360 4.29 -16.01 -64.24
C LYS A 360 3.33 -16.75 -63.27
N LYS A 361 2.23 -16.03 -62.99
CA LYS A 361 0.78 -16.35 -63.00
C LYS A 361 0.14 -17.55 -62.26
N ASP A 362 -0.90 -17.17 -61.49
CA ASP A 362 -2.16 -17.84 -61.09
C ASP A 362 -2.11 -19.23 -60.41
N GLN A 363 -2.52 -19.31 -59.13
CA GLN A 363 -3.77 -19.97 -58.70
C GLN A 363 -3.94 -20.08 -57.16
N THR A 364 -5.16 -19.78 -56.74
CA THR A 364 -5.96 -20.33 -55.61
C THR A 364 -5.45 -20.28 -54.17
N ALA A 365 -6.25 -19.58 -53.35
CA ALA A 365 -6.30 -19.69 -51.91
C ALA A 365 -6.59 -21.13 -51.45
N THR A 366 -5.85 -21.59 -50.44
CA THR A 366 -6.26 -22.69 -49.58
C THR A 366 -5.89 -22.37 -48.13
N ALA A 367 -6.83 -22.59 -47.22
CA ALA A 367 -6.74 -22.33 -45.80
C ALA A 367 -5.61 -23.11 -45.12
N VAL A 368 -4.93 -22.49 -44.15
CA VAL A 368 -4.05 -23.18 -43.22
C VAL A 368 -4.72 -23.21 -41.85
N LYS A 369 -4.96 -24.44 -41.37
CA LYS A 369 -5.45 -24.79 -40.04
C LYS A 369 -4.38 -24.46 -39.00
N THR A 370 -4.80 -23.86 -37.89
CA THR A 370 -4.08 -23.85 -36.62
C THR A 370 -3.94 -25.29 -36.10
N GLY A 371 -2.77 -25.61 -35.55
CA GLY A 371 -2.47 -26.91 -34.99
C GLY A 371 -1.34 -26.80 -33.97
N ASP A 372 -1.71 -26.41 -32.75
CA ASP A 372 -0.92 -26.57 -31.53
C ASP A 372 -0.59 -28.04 -31.30
N ASN A 373 0.65 -28.35 -30.87
CA ASN A 373 0.97 -29.60 -30.15
C ASN A 373 2.36 -29.59 -29.48
N THR A 374 2.73 -28.51 -28.79
CA THR A 374 4.04 -28.42 -28.09
C THR A 374 3.94 -28.49 -26.56
N SER A 375 2.88 -29.07 -25.97
CA SER A 375 2.75 -29.11 -24.49
C SER A 375 2.45 -30.46 -23.84
N VAL A 376 2.21 -31.54 -24.58
CA VAL A 376 1.88 -32.84 -23.96
C VAL A 376 3.11 -33.74 -23.79
N THR A 377 4.08 -33.70 -24.71
CA THR A 377 5.25 -34.60 -24.68
C THR A 377 6.25 -34.27 -23.56
N VAL A 378 6.30 -33.01 -23.11
CA VAL A 378 7.20 -32.59 -22.02
C VAL A 378 6.68 -33.01 -20.64
N PHE A 379 5.36 -33.04 -20.42
CA PHE A 379 4.79 -33.44 -19.12
C PHE A 379 4.81 -34.96 -18.87
N VAL A 380 4.69 -35.77 -19.92
CA VAL A 380 4.75 -37.24 -19.78
C VAL A 380 6.17 -37.76 -19.51
N SER A 381 7.20 -37.03 -19.94
CA SER A 381 8.59 -37.42 -19.65
C SER A 381 9.05 -37.07 -18.23
N LEU A 382 8.56 -35.96 -17.65
CA LEU A 382 8.90 -35.55 -16.28
C LEU A 382 8.25 -36.43 -15.19
N SER A 383 7.06 -36.98 -15.45
CA SER A 383 6.35 -37.85 -14.49
C SER A 383 6.99 -39.23 -14.33
N MET A 384 7.66 -39.75 -15.37
CA MET A 384 8.38 -41.04 -15.26
C MET A 384 9.69 -40.94 -14.47
N ILE A 385 10.33 -39.77 -14.44
CA ILE A 385 11.58 -39.55 -13.69
C ILE A 385 11.31 -39.43 -12.19
N SER A 386 10.18 -38.83 -11.77
CA SER A 386 9.85 -38.67 -10.34
C SER A 386 9.40 -39.99 -9.69
N ALA A 387 8.65 -40.84 -10.40
CA ALA A 387 8.25 -42.16 -9.90
C ALA A 387 9.45 -43.11 -9.74
N GLY A 388 10.42 -43.05 -10.65
CA GLY A 388 11.65 -43.83 -10.55
C GLY A 388 12.50 -43.45 -9.33
N LEU A 389 12.58 -42.16 -8.99
CA LEU A 389 13.34 -41.68 -7.83
C LEU A 389 12.69 -42.12 -6.50
N PHE A 390 11.36 -42.14 -6.43
CA PHE A 390 10.63 -42.57 -5.23
C PHE A 390 10.79 -44.08 -4.94
N LEU A 391 10.82 -44.91 -5.98
CA LEU A 391 11.03 -46.36 -5.82
C LEU A 391 12.46 -46.71 -5.40
N VAL A 392 13.46 -45.95 -5.84
CA VAL A 392 14.86 -46.15 -5.43
C VAL A 392 15.05 -45.76 -3.96
N LEU A 393 14.50 -44.62 -3.52
CA LEU A 393 14.60 -44.17 -2.13
C LEU A 393 13.88 -45.09 -1.14
N ARG A 394 12.73 -45.66 -1.53
CA ARG A 394 12.03 -46.65 -0.70
C ARG A 394 12.81 -47.95 -0.53
N LYS A 395 13.47 -48.44 -1.59
CA LYS A 395 14.27 -49.68 -1.56
C LYS A 395 15.56 -49.55 -0.76
N GLU A 396 16.12 -48.34 -0.62
CA GLU A 396 17.27 -48.09 0.24
C GLU A 396 16.89 -48.03 1.73
N ASN A 397 15.71 -47.49 2.07
CA ASN A 397 15.22 -47.47 3.46
C ASN A 397 14.82 -48.87 3.98
N GLU A 398 14.31 -49.76 3.12
CA GLU A 398 13.99 -51.15 3.50
C GLU A 398 15.24 -52.03 3.72
N LYS A 399 16.44 -51.56 3.34
CA LYS A 399 17.73 -52.25 3.60
C LYS A 399 18.49 -51.74 4.83
N ALA A 400 17.96 -50.74 5.51
CA ALA A 400 18.59 -50.08 6.66
C ALA A 400 17.87 -50.34 8.00
N CYS A 401 17.04 -51.39 8.09
CA CYS A 401 16.58 -51.97 9.35
C CYS A 401 17.26 -53.29 9.62
#